data_AF-A0A537A218-F1
#
_entry.id   AF-A0A537A218-F1
#
_cell.length_a   1.000
_cell.length_b   1.000
_cell.length_c   1.000
_cell.angle_alpha   90.00
_cell.angle_beta   90.00
_cell.angle_gamma   90.00
#
_symmetry.space_group_name_H-M   'P 1'
#
loop_
_entity.id
_entity.type
_entity.pdbx_description
1 polymer ?
#
loop_
_entity_poly.entity_id
_entity_poly.type
_entity_poly.pdbx_seq_one_letter_code
_entity_poly.pdbx_strand_id
1 'polypeptide(L)' 'MKKYVADFPAAAVARDQLQYAVAELSTHDNQRVTKALNDGLQAALTGSKTSEQAMKDAQREAERLLRPYRK' A
#
# COMPACT_ATOMS: atom_id res chain seq x y z
N MET A 1 -12.99 26.89 -10.08
CA MET A 1 -13.03 25.46 -9.70
C MET A 1 -14.45 24.90 -9.50
N LYS A 2 -15.34 25.54 -8.73
CA LYS A 2 -16.72 25.01 -8.50
C LYS A 2 -17.53 24.74 -9.79
N LYS A 3 -17.55 25.69 -10.74
CA LYS A 3 -18.22 25.52 -12.05
C LYS A 3 -17.64 24.34 -12.85
N TYR A 4 -16.32 24.24 -12.91
CA TYR A 4 -15.64 23.15 -13.62
C TYR A 4 -15.95 21.77 -13.01
N VAL A 5 -16.03 21.67 -11.69
CA VAL A 5 -16.44 20.43 -11.02
C VAL A 5 -17.90 20.08 -11.28
N ALA A 6 -18.79 21.06 -11.41
CA ALA A 6 -20.18 20.83 -11.77
C ALA A 6 -20.32 20.30 -13.21
N ASP A 7 -19.57 20.88 -14.15
CA ASP A 7 -19.60 20.50 -15.58
C ASP A 7 -18.75 19.24 -15.87
N PHE A 8 -17.78 18.91 -15.00
CA PHE A 8 -16.93 17.72 -15.08
C PHE A 8 -16.73 17.07 -13.70
N PRO A 9 -17.69 16.25 -13.24
CA PRO A 9 -17.68 15.67 -11.89
C PRO A 9 -16.45 14.80 -11.56
N ALA A 10 -15.81 14.19 -12.55
CA ALA A 10 -14.61 13.37 -12.34
C ALA A 10 -13.45 14.14 -11.70
N ALA A 11 -13.38 15.48 -11.88
CA ALA A 11 -12.38 16.31 -11.21
C ALA A 11 -12.52 16.38 -9.68
N ALA A 12 -13.67 15.99 -9.13
CA ALA A 12 -13.88 15.92 -7.68
C ALA A 12 -13.41 14.61 -7.05
N VAL A 13 -13.32 13.51 -7.82
CA VAL A 13 -13.18 12.15 -7.28
C VAL A 13 -11.97 12.00 -6.36
N ALA A 14 -10.78 12.41 -6.80
CA ALA A 14 -9.57 12.29 -5.99
C ALA A 14 -9.63 13.13 -4.71
N ARG A 15 -10.18 14.36 -4.79
CA ARG A 15 -10.37 15.24 -3.63
C ARG A 15 -11.34 14.61 -2.63
N ASP A 16 -12.47 14.10 -3.12
CA ASP A 16 -13.52 13.55 -2.26
C ASP A 16 -13.08 12.22 -1.63
N GLN A 17 -12.17 11.48 -2.25
CA GLN A 17 -11.55 10.30 -1.67
C GLN A 17 -10.54 10.61 -0.55
N LEU A 18 -10.06 11.86 -0.41
CA LEU A 18 -9.10 12.22 0.65
C LEU A 18 -9.64 11.96 2.06
N GLN A 19 -10.96 11.98 2.26
CA GLN A 19 -11.58 11.66 3.55
C GLN A 19 -11.33 10.20 4.00
N TYR A 20 -11.04 9.31 3.05
CA TYR A 20 -10.72 7.90 3.29
C TYR A 20 -9.22 7.61 3.21
N ALA A 21 -8.42 8.61 2.84
CA ALA A 21 -6.98 8.43 2.71
C ALA A 21 -6.32 8.34 4.09
N VAL A 22 -5.29 7.51 4.17
CA VAL A 22 -4.41 7.39 5.33
C VAL A 22 -2.99 7.74 4.90
N ALA A 23 -2.12 8.01 5.88
CA ALA A 23 -0.70 8.18 5.58
C ALA A 23 -0.17 6.94 4.84
N GLU A 24 0.54 7.18 3.74
CA GLU A 24 1.23 6.11 3.01
C GLU A 24 2.25 5.43 3.94
N LEU A 25 2.48 4.12 3.73
CA LEU A 25 3.33 3.23 4.52
C LEU A 25 4.73 3.83 4.79
N SER A 26 4.85 4.67 5.82
CA SER A 26 6.04 5.49 6.06
C SER A 26 7.02 4.74 6.95
N THR A 27 7.90 3.95 6.33
CA THR A 27 8.95 3.19 7.03
C THR A 27 10.33 3.57 6.53
N HIS A 28 11.35 3.29 7.35
CA HIS A 28 12.73 3.19 6.84
C HIS A 28 12.79 2.16 5.71
N ASP A 29 13.66 2.37 4.72
CA ASP A 29 13.76 1.49 3.54
C ASP A 29 12.40 1.23 2.84
N ASN A 30 11.50 2.23 2.79
CA ASN A 30 10.14 2.12 2.24
C ASN A 30 10.08 1.34 0.92
N GLN A 31 10.96 1.62 -0.05
CA GLN A 31 10.96 0.92 -1.34
C GLN A 31 11.08 -0.60 -1.20
N ARG A 32 11.91 -1.08 -0.26
CA ARG A 32 12.12 -2.52 -0.02
C ARG A 32 10.96 -3.13 0.75
N VAL A 33 10.40 -2.40 1.71
CA VAL A 33 9.22 -2.83 2.48
C VAL A 33 7.99 -2.92 1.56
N THR A 34 7.77 -1.93 0.70
CA THR A 34 6.71 -1.93 -0.32
C THR A 34 6.91 -3.06 -1.32
N LYS A 35 8.15 -3.37 -1.71
CA LYS A 35 8.44 -4.53 -2.55
C LYS A 35 8.03 -5.84 -1.85
N ALA A 36 8.37 -6.04 -0.58
CA ALA A 36 7.97 -7.23 0.17
C ALA A 36 6.45 -7.41 0.23
N LEU A 37 5.71 -6.30 0.42
CA LEU A 37 4.24 -6.29 0.35
C LEU A 37 3.74 -6.68 -1.05
N ASN A 38 4.27 -6.08 -2.11
CA ASN A 38 3.85 -6.34 -3.48
C ASN A 38 4.14 -7.79 -3.93
N ASP A 39 5.29 -8.34 -3.56
CA ASP A 39 5.65 -9.74 -3.85
C ASP A 39 4.67 -10.70 -3.16
N GLY A 40 4.31 -10.43 -1.90
CA GLY A 40 3.30 -11.20 -1.17
C GLY A 40 1.91 -11.07 -1.78
N LEU A 41 1.50 -9.85 -2.16
CA LEU A 41 0.22 -9.60 -2.82
C LEU A 41 0.13 -10.36 -4.14
N GLN A 42 1.19 -10.32 -4.95
CA GLN A 42 1.27 -11.06 -6.20
C GLN A 42 1.10 -12.57 -5.95
N ALA A 43 1.84 -13.14 -5.00
CA ALA A 43 1.77 -14.57 -4.69
C ALA A 43 0.36 -15.03 -4.26
N ALA A 44 -0.40 -14.16 -3.58
CA ALA A 44 -1.79 -14.43 -3.23
C ALA A 44 -2.70 -14.37 -4.48
N LEU A 45 -2.57 -13.33 -5.30
CA LEU A 45 -3.40 -13.13 -6.50
C LEU A 45 -3.17 -14.19 -7.57
N THR A 46 -1.95 -14.72 -7.69
CA THR A 46 -1.61 -15.79 -8.65
C THR A 46 -1.86 -17.19 -8.10
N GLY A 47 -2.29 -17.33 -6.84
CA GLY A 47 -2.52 -18.62 -6.20
C GLY A 47 -1.26 -19.42 -5.89
N SER A 48 -0.07 -18.81 -5.97
CA SER A 48 1.19 -19.47 -5.59
C SER A 48 1.27 -19.73 -4.09
N LYS A 49 0.56 -18.93 -3.28
CA LYS A 49 0.38 -19.11 -1.83
C LYS A 49 -1.06 -18.77 -1.45
N THR A 50 -1.53 -19.29 -0.32
CA THR A 50 -2.77 -18.77 0.29
C THR A 50 -2.58 -17.32 0.70
N SER A 51 -3.67 -16.53 0.72
CA SER A 51 -3.61 -15.13 1.13
C SER A 51 -3.00 -14.95 2.51
N GLU A 52 -3.35 -15.82 3.46
CA GLU A 52 -2.79 -15.79 4.81
C GLU A 52 -1.28 -16.02 4.82
N GLN A 53 -0.79 -17.05 4.12
CA GLN A 53 0.64 -17.35 4.08
C GLN A 53 1.43 -16.24 3.38
N ALA A 54 0.91 -15.74 2.27
CA ALA A 54 1.56 -14.69 1.49
C ALA A 54 1.72 -13.39 2.31
N MET A 55 0.68 -13.01 3.06
CA MET A 55 0.73 -11.82 3.92
C MET A 55 1.65 -12.01 5.13
N LYS A 56 1.67 -13.21 5.74
CA LYS A 56 2.63 -13.54 6.82
C LYS A 56 4.07 -13.45 6.35
N ASP A 57 4.35 -13.92 5.14
CA ASP A 57 5.69 -13.88 4.55
C ASP A 57 6.13 -12.44 4.25
N ALA A 58 5.25 -11.62 3.68
CA ALA A 58 5.50 -10.20 3.43
C ALA A 58 5.80 -9.45 4.73
N GLN A 59 5.01 -9.67 5.79
CA GLN A 59 5.24 -9.06 7.10
C GLN A 59 6.58 -9.46 7.69
N ARG A 60 6.94 -10.75 7.66
CA ARG A 60 8.23 -11.23 8.19
C ARG A 60 9.41 -10.62 7.45
N GLU A 61 9.31 -10.49 6.13
CA GLU A 61 10.37 -9.85 5.33
C GLU A 61 10.47 -8.35 5.63
N ALA A 62 9.35 -7.64 5.74
CA ALA A 62 9.33 -6.24 6.17
C ALA A 62 9.98 -6.06 7.55
N GLU A 63 9.67 -6.92 8.53
CA GLU A 63 10.27 -6.88 9.86
C GLU A 63 11.78 -7.15 9.83
N ARG A 64 12.23 -8.07 8.97
CA ARG A 64 13.66 -8.35 8.76
C ARG A 64 14.38 -7.13 8.19
N LEU A 65 13.78 -6.47 7.19
CA LEU A 65 14.30 -5.24 6.58
C LEU A 65 14.38 -4.10 7.60
N LEU A 66 13.38 -3.98 8.47
CA LEU A 66 13.28 -2.90 9.43
C LEU A 66 14.08 -3.14 10.72
N ARG A 67 14.54 -4.37 10.97
CA ARG A 67 15.30 -4.73 12.18
C ARG A 67 16.46 -3.77 12.51
N PRO A 68 17.29 -3.31 11.54
CA PRO A 68 18.39 -2.38 11.84
C PRO A 68 17.96 -1.00 12.33
N TYR A 69 16.70 -0.60 12.09
CA TYR A 69 16.17 0.72 12.41
C TYR A 69 15.33 0.75 13.69
N ARG A 70 15.08 -0.41 14.31
CA ARG A 70 14.41 -0.52 15.61
C ARG A 70 15.45 -0.32 16.71
N LYS A 71 15.60 0.93 17.16
CA LYS A 71 16.34 1.28 18.39
C LYS A 71 15.44 1.17 19.60
#